data_AF-A0A0A2CQ95-F1
#
_entry.id   AF-A0A0A2CQ95-F1
#
_cell.length_a   1.000
_cell.length_b   1.000
_cell.length_c   1.000
_cell.angle_alpha   90.00
_cell.angle_beta   90.00
_cell.angle_gamma   90.00
#
_symmetry.space_group_name_H-M   'P 1'
#
loop_
_entity.id
_entity.type
_entity.pdbx_description
1 polymer ?
#
loop_
_entity_poly.entity_id
_entity_poly.type
_entity_poly.pdbx_seq_one_letter_code
_entity_poly.pdbx_strand_id
1 'polypeptide(L)'
;MALNRLSGPCGHFWEARYFSTPIHPKDHLRMLNTLRTIHANPKAAGIRKGFYDPYSNYGHCGRLECNGISEWHPSFLQLASSLKACSKRYARFCQNYRHQSKIGSRCHWGSRMLKRLVEKGRGRQSRKNRISPGQQKLPFAFDISLNQIPDEWYQVVVRFRKANGIRDGDMRMLLS
;
A
#
# COMPACT_ATOMS: atom_id res chain seq x y z
N MET A 1 17.04 4.68 -3.67
CA MET A 1 16.04 3.63 -3.93
C MET A 1 15.69 3.68 -5.41
N ALA A 2 15.90 2.60 -6.16
CA ALA A 2 15.68 2.56 -7.60
C ALA A 2 14.26 3.01 -7.99
N LEU A 3 13.23 2.55 -7.28
CA LEU A 3 11.83 2.88 -7.61
C LEU A 3 11.50 4.38 -7.55
N ASN A 4 12.09 5.14 -6.62
CA ASN A 4 11.87 6.60 -6.54
C ASN A 4 12.58 7.34 -7.67
N ARG A 5 13.79 6.90 -8.02
CA ARG A 5 14.52 7.44 -9.18
C ARG A 5 13.75 7.19 -10.49
N LEU A 6 13.10 6.04 -10.57
CA LEU A 6 12.29 5.63 -11.72
C LEU A 6 10.97 6.40 -11.81
N SER A 7 10.25 6.55 -10.69
CA SER A 7 8.90 7.13 -10.70
C SER A 7 8.86 8.66 -10.66
N GLY A 8 9.94 9.33 -10.25
CA GLY A 8 10.03 10.79 -10.17
C GLY A 8 9.76 11.46 -8.82
N PRO A 9 9.05 10.87 -7.82
CA PRO A 9 8.92 11.44 -6.49
C PRO A 9 10.23 11.55 -5.73
N CYS A 10 10.42 12.68 -5.05
CA CYS A 10 11.43 12.86 -4.02
C CYS A 10 10.93 12.28 -2.67
N GLY A 11 11.82 11.64 -1.90
CA GLY A 11 11.48 11.07 -0.58
C GLY A 11 11.73 9.56 -0.45
N HIS A 12 11.09 8.93 0.54
CA HIS A 12 11.11 7.48 0.76
C HIS A 12 9.87 6.83 0.13
N PHE A 13 10.04 5.75 -0.63
CA PHE A 13 8.92 5.04 -1.28
C PHE A 13 8.03 4.35 -0.25
N TRP A 14 8.69 3.75 0.75
CA TRP A 14 8.04 3.05 1.84
C TRP A 14 7.88 3.97 3.05
N GLU A 15 6.76 3.83 3.76
CA GLU A 15 6.65 4.34 5.11
C GLU A 15 7.69 3.65 6.02
N ALA A 16 8.17 4.36 7.04
CA ALA A 16 9.23 3.85 7.92
C ALA A 16 8.81 2.63 8.76
N ARG A 17 7.50 2.36 8.87
CA ARG A 17 6.93 1.27 9.66
C ARG A 17 5.74 0.69 8.92
N TYR A 18 5.46 -0.58 9.17
CA TYR A 18 4.26 -1.27 8.71
C TYR A 18 3.49 -1.83 9.89
N PHE A 19 2.17 -2.00 9.70
CA PHE A 19 1.32 -2.68 10.66
C PHE A 19 1.47 -4.20 10.49
N SER A 20 1.72 -4.91 11.59
CA SER A 20 1.74 -6.36 11.62
C SER A 20 1.03 -6.85 12.87
N THR A 21 0.19 -7.87 12.74
CA THR A 21 -0.42 -8.55 13.87
C THR A 21 -0.63 -10.02 13.51
N PRO A 22 -0.10 -10.96 14.32
CA PRO A 22 -0.24 -12.38 14.03
C PRO A 22 -1.70 -12.81 14.15
N ILE A 23 -2.16 -13.68 13.25
CA ILE A 23 -3.47 -14.33 13.31
C ILE A 23 -3.26 -15.77 13.79
N HIS A 24 -3.98 -16.17 14.83
CA HIS A 24 -3.85 -17.53 15.35
C HIS A 24 -4.40 -18.53 14.32
N PRO A 25 -3.76 -19.68 14.07
CA PRO A 25 -4.17 -20.62 13.01
C PRO A 25 -5.61 -21.12 13.12
N LYS A 26 -6.12 -21.24 14.35
CA LYS A 26 -7.50 -21.68 14.65
C LYS A 26 -8.53 -20.55 14.62
N ASP A 27 -8.11 -19.28 14.50
CA ASP A 27 -9.00 -18.13 14.48
C ASP A 27 -9.48 -17.84 13.05
N HIS A 28 -10.32 -18.74 12.56
CA HIS A 28 -10.83 -18.69 11.19
C HIS A 28 -11.71 -17.46 10.93
N LEU A 29 -12.45 -17.01 11.95
CA LEU A 29 -13.31 -15.83 11.83
C LEU A 29 -12.49 -14.55 11.67
N ARG A 30 -11.44 -14.35 12.48
CA ARG A 30 -10.53 -13.20 12.33
C ARG A 30 -9.82 -13.23 10.99
N MET A 31 -9.45 -14.42 10.50
CA MET A 31 -8.83 -14.54 9.20
C MET A 31 -9.78 -14.14 8.06
N LEU A 32 -11.01 -14.65 8.06
CA LEU A 32 -12.03 -14.26 7.09
C LEU A 32 -12.36 -12.76 7.16
N ASN A 33 -12.43 -12.19 8.36
CA ASN A 33 -12.62 -10.75 8.53
C ASN A 33 -11.46 -9.95 7.95
N THR A 34 -10.22 -10.37 8.16
CA THR A 34 -9.01 -9.74 7.59
C THR A 34 -9.00 -9.82 6.06
N LEU A 35 -9.32 -10.99 5.48
CA LEU A 35 -9.45 -11.13 4.03
C LEU A 35 -10.51 -10.19 3.46
N ARG A 36 -11.67 -10.14 4.13
CA ARG A 36 -12.78 -9.26 3.75
C ARG A 36 -12.39 -7.78 3.81
N THR A 37 -11.63 -7.33 4.82
CA THR A 37 -11.19 -5.94 4.90
C THR A 37 -10.19 -5.59 3.80
N ILE A 38 -9.26 -6.50 3.48
CA ILE A 38 -8.31 -6.33 2.37
C ILE A 38 -9.08 -6.18 1.04
N HIS A 39 -10.03 -7.07 0.76
CA HIS A 39 -10.84 -7.04 -0.46
C HIS A 39 -11.80 -5.85 -0.53
N ALA A 40 -12.26 -5.36 0.62
CA ALA A 40 -13.09 -4.16 0.69
C ALA A 40 -12.29 -2.87 0.49
N ASN A 41 -10.96 -2.88 0.62
CA ASN A 41 -10.16 -1.66 0.69
C ASN A 41 -10.29 -0.77 -0.56
N PRO A 42 -10.22 -1.30 -1.81
CA PRO A 42 -10.44 -0.47 -3.00
C PRO A 42 -11.83 0.17 -3.03
N LYS A 43 -12.84 -0.53 -2.52
CA LYS A 43 -14.21 -0.02 -2.38
C LYS A 43 -14.30 1.07 -1.31
N ALA A 44 -13.72 0.82 -0.15
CA ALA A 44 -13.71 1.76 0.98
C ALA A 44 -12.94 3.06 0.65
N ALA A 45 -11.88 2.96 -0.15
CA ALA A 45 -11.11 4.10 -0.64
C ALA A 45 -11.79 4.87 -1.78
N GLY A 46 -12.94 4.41 -2.28
CA GLY A 46 -13.66 5.04 -3.40
C GLY A 46 -13.04 4.79 -4.78
N ILE A 47 -12.01 3.94 -4.88
CA ILE A 47 -11.33 3.59 -6.15
C ILE A 47 -12.23 2.69 -7.01
N ARG A 48 -12.98 1.79 -6.36
CA ARG A 48 -13.90 0.84 -7.01
C ARG A 48 -15.31 0.95 -6.44
N LYS A 49 -16.33 0.70 -7.26
CA LYS A 49 -17.73 0.61 -6.79
C LYS A 49 -18.01 -0.70 -6.03
N GLY A 50 -17.26 -1.75 -6.31
CA GLY A 50 -17.44 -3.10 -5.74
C GLY A 50 -16.15 -3.70 -5.20
N PHE A 51 -16.23 -4.97 -4.79
CA PHE A 51 -15.09 -5.72 -4.24
C PHE A 51 -14.09 -6.18 -5.30
N TYR A 52 -14.52 -6.28 -6.56
CA TYR A 52 -13.63 -6.69 -7.63
C TYR A 52 -12.63 -5.57 -7.94
N ASP A 53 -11.36 -5.92 -7.77
CA ASP A 53 -10.22 -5.13 -8.22
C ASP A 53 -9.20 -6.08 -8.87
N PRO A 54 -8.74 -5.82 -10.11
CA PRO A 54 -7.76 -6.65 -10.82
C PRO A 54 -6.42 -6.83 -10.11
N TYR A 55 -6.09 -5.93 -9.18
CA TYR A 55 -4.86 -5.97 -8.40
C TYR A 55 -5.05 -6.60 -7.01
N SER A 56 -6.21 -7.23 -6.78
CA SER A 56 -6.51 -7.99 -5.57
C SER A 56 -6.77 -9.47 -5.90
N ASN A 57 -6.56 -10.36 -4.94
CA ASN A 57 -6.96 -11.75 -5.06
C ASN A 57 -8.47 -12.00 -4.77
N TYR A 58 -9.31 -10.95 -4.74
CA TYR A 58 -10.75 -11.14 -4.57
C TYR A 58 -11.36 -11.97 -5.71
N GLY A 59 -10.92 -11.77 -6.96
CA GLY A 59 -11.39 -12.57 -8.11
C GLY A 59 -11.17 -14.07 -7.91
N HIS A 60 -10.04 -14.44 -7.29
CA HIS A 60 -9.71 -15.83 -6.98
C HIS A 60 -10.68 -16.47 -5.96
N CYS A 61 -11.15 -15.69 -4.98
CA CYS A 61 -12.11 -16.18 -3.99
C CYS A 61 -13.58 -16.06 -4.47
N GLY A 62 -13.98 -14.90 -4.94
CA GLY A 62 -15.37 -14.55 -5.25
C GLY A 62 -15.84 -14.92 -6.66
N ARG A 63 -14.92 -15.15 -7.60
CA ARG A 63 -15.22 -15.51 -8.99
C ARG A 63 -14.56 -16.79 -9.47
N LEU A 64 -13.72 -17.39 -8.62
CA LEU A 64 -12.92 -18.57 -8.96
C LEU A 64 -12.00 -18.35 -10.17
N GLU A 65 -11.53 -17.11 -10.34
CA GLU A 65 -10.53 -16.79 -11.36
C GLU A 65 -9.21 -17.49 -11.04
N CYS A 66 -8.58 -18.09 -12.04
CA CYS A 66 -7.25 -18.67 -11.90
C CYS A 66 -6.22 -17.67 -12.43
N ASN A 67 -5.31 -17.22 -11.57
CA ASN A 67 -4.18 -16.37 -11.96
C ASN A 67 -2.84 -17.12 -11.87
N GLY A 68 -2.85 -18.41 -11.57
CA GLY A 68 -1.66 -19.26 -11.45
C GLY A 68 -0.74 -18.96 -10.25
N ILE A 69 -1.11 -18.03 -9.38
CA ILE A 69 -0.23 -17.53 -8.29
C ILE A 69 -0.96 -17.54 -6.94
N SER A 70 -2.24 -17.22 -6.91
CA SER A 70 -3.01 -17.17 -5.67
C SER A 70 -3.44 -18.56 -5.23
N GLU A 71 -3.32 -18.80 -3.93
CA GLU A 71 -3.84 -19.98 -3.26
C GLU A 71 -5.04 -19.62 -2.37
N TRP A 72 -5.94 -20.58 -2.17
CA TRP A 72 -7.05 -20.40 -1.24
C TRP A 72 -6.63 -20.69 0.20
N HIS A 73 -6.90 -19.73 1.09
CA HIS A 73 -6.63 -19.89 2.52
C HIS A 73 -7.50 -21.02 3.13
N PRO A 74 -7.02 -21.83 4.08
CA PRO A 74 -7.79 -22.90 4.72
C PRO A 74 -9.16 -22.47 5.26
N SER A 75 -9.24 -21.30 5.91
CA SER A 75 -10.51 -20.74 6.40
C SER A 75 -11.53 -20.41 5.30
N PHE A 76 -11.09 -20.11 4.08
CA PHE A 76 -11.98 -19.98 2.93
C PHE A 76 -12.49 -21.36 2.48
N LEU A 77 -11.60 -22.36 2.41
CA LEU A 77 -11.96 -23.72 2.02
C LEU A 77 -12.91 -24.39 3.01
N GLN A 78 -12.87 -24.02 4.29
CA GLN A 78 -13.80 -24.49 5.31
C GLN A 78 -15.22 -23.91 5.20
N LEU A 79 -15.47 -22.93 4.32
CA LEU A 79 -16.79 -22.30 4.20
C LEU A 79 -17.87 -23.27 3.70
N ALA A 80 -17.50 -24.24 2.87
CA ALA A 80 -18.41 -25.26 2.32
C ALA A 80 -17.62 -26.48 1.81
N SER A 81 -18.34 -27.54 1.43
CA SER A 81 -17.75 -28.76 0.87
C SER A 81 -17.29 -28.64 -0.59
N SER A 82 -17.66 -27.58 -1.30
CA SER A 82 -17.24 -27.37 -2.69
C SER A 82 -16.75 -25.95 -2.92
N LEU A 83 -15.80 -25.81 -3.83
CA LEU A 83 -15.16 -24.52 -4.14
C LEU A 83 -16.17 -23.47 -4.61
N LYS A 84 -17.14 -23.87 -5.45
CA LYS A 84 -18.25 -23.01 -5.90
C LYS A 84 -19.13 -22.55 -4.74
N ALA A 85 -19.38 -23.41 -3.77
CA ALA A 85 -20.14 -23.04 -2.57
C ALA A 85 -19.32 -22.12 -1.64
N CYS A 86 -18.00 -22.36 -1.48
CA CYS A 86 -17.11 -21.47 -0.75
C CYS A 86 -17.12 -20.07 -1.36
N SER A 87 -16.99 -19.97 -2.68
CA SER A 87 -17.05 -18.71 -3.42
C SER A 87 -18.36 -17.97 -3.19
N LYS A 88 -19.50 -18.65 -3.32
CA LYS A 88 -20.83 -18.05 -3.10
C LYS A 88 -21.02 -17.57 -1.66
N ARG A 89 -20.60 -18.37 -0.66
CA ARG A 89 -20.67 -18.00 0.76
C ARG A 89 -19.75 -16.83 1.07
N TYR A 90 -18.53 -16.84 0.53
CA TYR A 90 -17.58 -15.75 0.71
C TYR A 90 -18.06 -14.44 0.07
N ALA A 91 -18.57 -14.50 -1.16
CA ALA A 91 -19.13 -13.33 -1.84
C ALA A 91 -20.27 -12.70 -1.03
N ARG A 92 -21.20 -13.51 -0.49
CA ARG A 92 -22.27 -13.05 0.40
C ARG A 92 -21.72 -12.45 1.70
N PHE A 93 -20.72 -13.09 2.30
CA PHE A 93 -20.05 -12.58 3.51
C PHE A 93 -19.38 -11.21 3.28
N CYS A 94 -18.77 -11.01 2.12
CA CYS A 94 -18.20 -9.72 1.71
C CYS A 94 -19.28 -8.66 1.45
N GLN A 95 -20.37 -9.00 0.77
CA GLN A 95 -21.47 -8.06 0.49
C GLN A 95 -22.06 -7.42 1.76
N ASN A 96 -22.05 -8.15 2.87
CA ASN A 96 -22.51 -7.66 4.17
C ASN A 96 -21.52 -6.70 4.87
N TYR A 97 -20.32 -6.49 4.32
CA TYR A 97 -19.36 -5.54 4.87
C TYR A 97 -19.85 -4.10 4.74
N ARG A 98 -19.86 -3.40 5.87
CA ARG A 98 -20.11 -1.96 5.94
C ARG A 98 -18.84 -1.30 6.43
N HIS A 99 -18.24 -0.47 5.58
CA HIS A 99 -17.10 0.33 5.98
C HIS A 99 -17.56 1.34 7.03
N GLN A 100 -16.92 1.31 8.19
CA GLN A 100 -17.06 2.36 9.19
C GLN A 100 -16.13 3.48 8.80
N SER A 101 -16.65 4.70 8.62
CA SER A 101 -15.80 5.87 8.42
C SER A 101 -14.79 5.92 9.55
N LYS A 102 -13.49 6.00 9.22
CA LYS A 102 -12.47 6.27 10.23
C LYS A 102 -12.88 7.56 10.94
N ILE A 103 -13.07 7.49 12.26
CA ILE A 103 -13.26 8.69 13.06
C ILE A 103 -12.03 9.54 12.79
N GLY A 104 -12.23 10.74 12.23
CA GLY A 104 -11.15 11.67 11.98
C GLY A 104 -10.48 12.02 13.30
N SER A 105 -9.38 11.35 13.61
CA SER A 105 -8.47 11.77 14.67
C SER A 105 -8.01 13.18 14.30
N ARG A 106 -8.42 14.18 15.08
CA ARG A 106 -7.88 15.54 14.95
C ARG A 106 -6.37 15.44 15.17
N CYS A 107 -5.60 15.46 14.08
CA CYS A 107 -4.16 15.38 14.20
C CYS A 107 -3.65 16.76 14.68
N HIS A 108 -3.34 16.86 15.96
CA HIS A 108 -2.72 18.07 16.53
C HIS A 108 -1.26 18.24 16.11
N TRP A 109 -0.75 17.42 15.18
CA TRP A 109 0.58 17.54 14.62
C TRP A 109 0.80 18.90 13.98
N GLY A 110 -0.15 19.40 13.18
CA GLY A 110 -0.09 20.74 12.58
C GLY A 110 -0.04 21.84 13.65
N SER A 111 -0.93 21.80 14.64
CA SER A 111 -0.98 22.79 15.71
C SER A 111 0.27 22.77 16.60
N ARG A 112 0.81 21.59 16.92
CA ARG A 112 2.06 21.42 17.70
C ARG A 112 3.30 21.84 16.90
N MET A 113 3.32 21.59 15.59
CA MET A 113 4.44 21.98 14.72
C MET A 113 4.45 23.49 14.47
N LEU A 114 3.30 24.11 14.25
CA LEU A 114 3.14 25.56 14.18
C LEU A 114 3.58 26.23 15.48
N LYS A 115 3.15 25.73 16.64
CA LYS A 115 3.60 26.23 17.94
C LYS A 115 5.12 26.15 18.10
N ARG A 116 5.72 25.02 17.72
CA ARG A 116 7.18 24.82 17.74
C ARG A 116 7.95 25.65 16.70
N LEU A 117 7.35 26.02 15.57
CA LEU A 117 7.95 26.90 14.57
C LEU A 117 7.97 28.35 15.06
N VAL A 118 6.86 28.79 15.65
CA VAL A 118 6.74 30.12 16.28
C VAL A 118 7.68 30.23 17.49
N GLU A 119 7.87 29.17 18.26
CA GLU A 119 8.79 29.12 19.41
C GLU A 119 10.28 28.99 19.02
N LYS A 120 10.61 28.58 17.78
CA LYS A 120 11.99 28.33 17.31
C LYS A 120 12.64 29.46 16.51
N GLY A 121 12.21 30.71 16.72
CA GLY A 121 12.95 31.89 16.27
C GLY A 121 14.38 32.02 16.85
N ARG A 122 14.85 31.09 17.68
CA ARG A 122 16.21 31.08 18.24
C ARG A 122 16.86 29.70 18.12
N GLY A 123 17.67 29.55 17.07
CA GLY A 123 18.85 28.66 16.99
C GLY A 123 18.64 27.14 17.03
N ARG A 124 18.94 26.46 15.91
CA ARG A 124 19.89 25.32 15.90
C ARG A 124 20.13 24.77 14.50
N GLN A 125 21.42 24.50 14.25
CA GLN A 125 22.02 24.02 13.01
C GLN A 125 21.38 22.74 12.42
N SER A 126 21.50 22.70 11.10
CA SER A 126 21.35 21.59 10.15
C SER A 126 21.44 20.17 10.73
N ARG A 127 20.34 19.40 10.59
CA ARG A 127 20.27 17.94 10.80
C ARG A 127 20.28 17.17 9.47
N LYS A 128 21.06 17.62 8.48
CA LYS A 128 20.98 17.05 7.11
C LYS A 128 21.40 15.57 7.00
N ASN A 129 22.04 14.97 8.03
CA ASN A 129 22.66 13.64 7.93
C ASN A 129 22.31 12.64 9.06
N ARG A 130 21.21 12.81 9.81
CA ARG A 130 20.83 11.81 10.82
C ARG A 130 20.06 10.64 10.19
N ILE A 131 20.66 9.45 10.25
CA ILE A 131 19.99 8.18 9.97
C ILE A 131 18.98 7.94 11.10
N SER A 132 17.73 7.60 10.75
CA SER A 132 16.70 7.35 11.75
C SER A 132 17.01 6.08 12.55
N PRO A 133 16.69 6.03 13.86
CA PRO A 133 16.86 4.82 14.66
C PRO A 133 16.14 3.64 14.00
N GLY A 134 16.86 2.56 13.72
CA GLY A 134 16.35 1.34 13.05
C GLY A 134 16.60 1.27 11.54
N GLN A 135 17.22 2.29 10.91
CA GLN A 135 17.67 2.20 9.52
C GLN A 135 19.15 1.81 9.45
N GLN A 136 19.45 0.71 8.75
CA GLN A 136 20.81 0.36 8.36
C GLN A 136 21.10 1.02 7.00
N LYS A 137 22.26 1.68 6.86
CA LYS A 137 22.74 2.12 5.54
C LYS A 137 23.10 0.86 4.75
N LEU A 138 22.35 0.58 3.70
CA LEU A 138 22.64 -0.57 2.82
C LEU A 138 23.94 -0.27 2.04
N PRO A 139 24.90 -1.23 1.97
CA PRO A 139 26.18 -1.06 1.25
C PRO A 139 26.02 -0.79 -0.26
N PHE A 140 24.86 -1.12 -0.82
CA PHE A 140 24.51 -1.02 -2.23
C PHE A 140 23.39 0.00 -2.41
N ALA A 141 23.62 1.25 -2.01
CA ALA A 141 22.83 2.36 -2.55
C ALA A 141 23.23 2.51 -4.04
N PHE A 142 22.70 1.63 -4.89
CA PHE A 142 23.11 1.52 -6.28
C PHE A 142 23.14 2.91 -6.94
N ASP A 143 24.30 3.31 -7.45
CA ASP A 143 24.39 4.29 -8.52
C ASP A 143 23.94 3.62 -9.83
N ILE A 144 22.66 3.27 -9.89
CA ILE A 144 22.01 3.09 -11.18
C ILE A 144 21.98 4.50 -11.78
N SER A 145 22.97 4.79 -12.62
CA SER A 145 22.82 5.86 -13.59
C SER A 145 21.55 5.54 -14.38
N LEU A 146 20.65 6.52 -14.53
CA LEU A 146 19.39 6.34 -15.26
C LEU A 146 19.62 5.80 -16.70
N ASN A 147 20.85 5.92 -17.20
CA ASN A 147 21.30 5.50 -18.52
C ASN A 147 21.61 4.00 -18.64
N GLN A 148 21.52 3.23 -17.55
CA GLN A 148 21.77 1.77 -17.52
C GLN A 148 20.54 0.94 -17.13
N ILE A 149 19.35 1.54 -17.09
CA ILE A 149 18.13 0.80 -16.80
C ILE A 149 17.75 0.01 -18.06
N PRO A 150 17.60 -1.33 -17.99
CA PRO A 150 17.13 -2.12 -19.12
C PRO A 150 15.80 -1.57 -19.64
N ASP A 151 15.62 -1.52 -20.97
CA ASP A 151 14.43 -0.92 -21.59
C ASP A 151 13.11 -1.49 -21.06
N GLU A 152 13.09 -2.79 -20.72
CA GLU A 152 11.94 -3.45 -20.11
C GLU A 152 11.52 -2.80 -18.78
N TRP A 153 12.48 -2.41 -17.96
CA TRP A 153 12.24 -1.76 -16.67
C TRP A 153 11.76 -0.33 -16.86
N TYR A 154 12.29 0.38 -17.86
CA TYR A 154 11.80 1.70 -18.24
C TYR A 154 10.31 1.66 -18.63
N GLN A 155 9.91 0.65 -19.42
CA GLN A 155 8.51 0.46 -19.81
C GLN A 155 7.59 0.19 -18.62
N VAL A 156 8.01 -0.64 -17.66
CA VAL A 156 7.27 -0.88 -16.41
C VAL A 156 7.05 0.42 -15.64
N VAL A 157 8.06 1.27 -15.60
CA VAL A 157 8.05 2.54 -14.87
C VAL A 157 7.13 3.57 -15.53
N VAL A 158 7.17 3.68 -16.87
CA VAL A 158 6.23 4.53 -17.62
C VAL A 158 4.80 4.09 -17.36
N ARG A 159 4.51 2.79 -17.40
CA ARG A 159 3.18 2.23 -17.08
C ARG A 159 2.76 2.55 -15.66
N PHE A 160 3.66 2.41 -14.70
CA PHE A 160 3.41 2.74 -13.30
C PHE A 160 3.07 4.23 -13.11
N ARG A 161 3.84 5.14 -13.71
CA ARG A 161 3.60 6.59 -13.62
C ARG A 161 2.25 6.98 -14.22
N LYS A 162 1.92 6.41 -15.39
CA LYS A 162 0.62 6.61 -16.05
C LYS A 162 -0.56 6.11 -15.20
N ALA A 163 -0.43 4.92 -14.59
CA ALA A 163 -1.47 4.34 -13.74
C ALA A 163 -1.72 5.13 -12.45
N ASN A 164 -0.68 5.80 -11.93
CA ASN A 164 -0.75 6.60 -10.70
C ASN A 164 -0.94 8.11 -10.95
N GLY A 165 -1.14 8.54 -12.19
CA GLY A 165 -1.39 9.95 -12.54
C GLY A 165 -0.21 10.89 -12.28
N ILE A 166 1.01 10.36 -12.18
CA ILE A 166 2.24 11.14 -11.97
C ILE A 166 2.62 11.79 -13.30
N ARG A 167 2.55 13.13 -13.39
CA ARG A 167 2.82 13.87 -14.63
C ARG A 167 4.30 14.20 -14.74
N ASP A 168 4.83 14.22 -15.96
CA ASP A 168 6.22 14.60 -16.22
C ASP A 168 6.56 16.06 -15.86
N GLY A 169 5.52 16.90 -15.66
CA GLY A 169 5.67 18.30 -15.23
C GLY A 169 6.14 18.50 -13.79
N ASP A 170 5.97 17.51 -12.91
CA ASP A 170 6.30 17.63 -11.47
C ASP A 170 7.82 17.69 -11.20
N MET A 171 8.65 17.41 -12.21
CA MET A 171 10.12 17.51 -12.13
C MET A 171 10.66 18.92 -12.40
N ARG A 172 9.88 19.85 -12.95
CA ARG A 172 10.39 21.19 -13.34
C ARG A 172 10.58 22.17 -12.17
N MET A 173 10.18 21.83 -10.95
CA MET A 173 10.26 22.73 -9.79
C MET A 173 11.55 22.63 -8.96
N LEU A 174 12.56 21.85 -9.39
CA LEU A 174 13.76 21.59 -8.59
C LEU A 174 15.09 21.81 -9.33
N LEU A 175 15.09 22.54 -10.44
CA LEU A 175 16.32 22.94 -11.16
C LEU A 175 16.49 24.47 -11.24
N SER A 176 16.15 25.18 -10.16
CA SER A 176 16.57 26.56 -9.92
C SER A 176 17.17 26.69 -8.53
#